data_AF-A0A8J6IUJ5-F1
#
_entry.id   AF-A0A8J6IUJ5-F1
#
_cell.length_a   1.000
_cell.length_b   1.000
_cell.length_c   1.000
_cell.angle_alpha   90.00
_cell.angle_beta   90.00
_cell.angle_gamma   90.00
#
_symmetry.space_group_name_H-M   'P 1'
#
loop_
_entity.id
_entity.type
_entity.pdbx_description
1 polymer ?
#
loop_
_entity_poly.entity_id
_entity_poly.type
_entity_poly.pdbx_seq_one_letter_code
_entity_poly.pdbx_strand_id
1 'polypeptide(L)'
;MHKILKGLLFVSIVLIFGYLLTTSQLFENLNKNWIDLHIRNNGIQGIGYYVLITAIAASIGAPRQLLAFLGGYAFGFVNGTLLSTIATTLGCALTFHVARFLLRPAIKRKYGHRTQKVDVFLTQQPMLKTIIIRLLPVGNNMVTNLVAGVTHIKARYFITGSAIGYLPQMAIFALMGKGIVVLSTWKIALSVLLFFVSSYLSWHLYRQYKAARQLDELTSSTQNLPDTHPGAN
;
A
#
# COMPACT_ATOMS: atom_id res chain seq x y z
N MET A 1 15.76 -22.76 22.86
CA MET A 1 16.81 -21.88 22.31
C MET A 1 17.10 -22.06 20.81
N HIS A 2 17.27 -23.28 20.30
CA HIS A 2 17.73 -23.55 18.92
C HIS A 2 16.86 -23.00 17.76
N LYS A 3 15.57 -22.70 18.01
CA LYS A 3 14.64 -22.10 17.01
C LYS A 3 14.73 -20.58 16.93
N ILE A 4 15.07 -19.92 18.03
CA ILE A 4 15.28 -18.47 18.09
C ILE A 4 16.63 -18.15 17.43
N LEU A 5 17.64 -19.00 17.65
CA LEU A 5 18.95 -18.88 17.02
C LEU A 5 18.89 -18.93 15.49
N LYS A 6 18.12 -19.86 14.91
CA LYS A 6 17.94 -19.97 13.44
C LYS A 6 17.15 -18.80 12.85
N GLY A 7 16.21 -18.23 13.61
CA GLY A 7 15.50 -17.02 13.22
C GLY A 7 16.38 -15.78 13.27
N LEU A 8 17.20 -15.64 14.32
CA LEU A 8 18.18 -14.57 14.45
C LEU A 8 19.22 -14.66 13.33
N LEU A 9 19.70 -15.87 13.00
CA LEU A 9 20.67 -16.11 11.93
C LEU A 9 20.10 -15.75 10.54
N PHE A 10 18.83 -16.05 10.29
CA PHE A 10 18.15 -15.65 9.05
C PHE A 10 17.94 -14.14 8.95
N VAL A 11 17.53 -13.49 10.05
CA VAL A 11 17.40 -12.02 10.12
C VAL A 11 18.77 -11.36 9.96
N SER A 12 19.81 -11.90 10.60
CA SER A 12 21.18 -11.43 10.43
C SER A 12 21.68 -11.63 9.01
N ILE A 13 21.38 -12.74 8.34
CA ILE A 13 21.73 -12.94 6.91
C ILE A 13 21.03 -11.92 6.02
N VAL A 14 19.75 -11.63 6.26
CA VAL A 14 18.99 -10.63 5.48
C VAL A 14 19.51 -9.21 5.74
N LEU A 15 19.86 -8.89 6.98
CA LEU A 15 20.45 -7.61 7.36
C LEU A 15 21.88 -7.47 6.83
N ILE A 16 22.69 -8.54 6.87
CA ILE A 16 24.06 -8.57 6.33
C ILE A 16 24.02 -8.49 4.80
N PHE A 17 23.06 -9.14 4.14
CA PHE A 17 22.87 -9.05 2.70
C PHE A 17 22.38 -7.65 2.29
N GLY A 18 21.42 -7.09 3.02
CA GLY A 18 20.98 -5.68 2.83
C GLY A 18 22.11 -4.68 3.10
N TYR A 19 22.91 -4.91 4.13
CA TYR A 19 24.07 -4.09 4.49
C TYR A 19 25.18 -4.19 3.44
N LEU A 20 25.56 -5.41 3.01
CA LEU A 20 26.52 -5.67 1.93
C LEU A 20 26.07 -5.04 0.60
N LEU A 21 24.76 -5.04 0.32
CA LEU A 21 24.21 -4.32 -0.83
C LEU A 21 24.39 -2.81 -0.68
N THR A 22 24.26 -2.23 0.52
CA THR A 22 24.53 -0.81 0.77
C THR A 22 26.01 -0.43 0.90
N THR A 23 26.91 -1.35 1.30
CA THR A 23 28.37 -1.07 1.44
C THR A 23 29.17 -1.41 0.19
N SER A 24 28.66 -2.28 -0.68
CA SER A 24 29.26 -2.46 -1.99
C SER A 24 29.05 -1.19 -2.82
N GLN A 25 30.12 -0.69 -3.44
CA GLN A 25 30.14 0.43 -4.39
C GLN A 25 29.20 0.27 -5.60
N LEU A 26 28.36 -0.77 -5.61
CA LEU A 26 27.30 -1.00 -6.56
C LEU A 26 26.22 0.11 -6.48
N PHE A 27 25.90 0.60 -5.27
CA PHE A 27 24.87 1.64 -5.08
C PHE A 27 25.36 3.08 -5.34
N GLU A 28 26.65 3.38 -5.19
CA GLU A 28 27.18 4.70 -5.56
C GLU A 28 27.21 4.91 -7.09
N ASN A 29 27.32 3.84 -7.87
CA ASN A 29 27.15 3.87 -9.33
C ASN A 29 25.67 3.83 -9.77
N LEU A 30 24.73 3.55 -8.86
CA LEU A 30 23.27 3.60 -9.07
C LEU A 30 22.72 5.00 -8.73
N ASN A 31 23.44 6.03 -9.16
CA ASN A 31 23.03 7.43 -9.07
C ASN A 31 21.72 7.63 -9.88
N LYS A 32 20.93 8.68 -9.62
CA LYS A 32 19.65 8.97 -10.31
C LYS A 32 19.66 8.75 -11.84
N ASN A 33 20.82 8.91 -12.48
CA ASN A 33 21.07 8.61 -13.88
C ASN A 33 20.87 7.13 -14.27
N TRP A 34 21.19 6.14 -13.43
CA TRP A 34 20.99 4.72 -13.76
C TRP A 34 19.51 4.33 -13.76
N ILE A 35 18.71 4.91 -12.85
CA ILE A 35 17.27 4.69 -12.79
C ILE A 35 16.58 5.34 -14.01
N ASP A 36 16.96 6.55 -14.40
CA ASP A 36 16.43 7.18 -15.62
C ASP A 36 16.93 6.50 -16.91
N LEU A 37 18.18 6.00 -16.97
CA LEU A 37 18.74 5.28 -18.13
C LEU A 37 18.24 3.83 -18.25
N HIS A 38 18.12 3.07 -17.15
CA HIS A 38 17.82 1.63 -17.19
C HIS A 38 16.38 1.22 -16.90
N ILE A 39 15.57 2.10 -16.28
CA ILE A 39 14.18 1.78 -15.94
C ILE A 39 13.20 2.60 -16.77
N ARG A 40 13.51 3.87 -17.06
CA ARG A 40 12.59 4.78 -17.76
C ARG A 40 12.77 4.81 -19.28
N ASN A 41 13.98 4.58 -19.80
CA ASN A 41 14.30 4.60 -21.25
C ASN A 41 14.61 3.23 -21.89
N ASN A 42 14.67 2.14 -21.12
CA ASN A 42 15.18 0.83 -21.59
C ASN A 42 14.10 -0.20 -22.01
N GLY A 43 12.84 0.24 -22.19
CA GLY A 43 11.77 -0.61 -22.71
C GLY A 43 11.61 -1.95 -21.97
N ILE A 44 11.92 -3.06 -22.63
CA ILE A 44 11.71 -4.44 -22.14
C ILE A 44 12.62 -4.81 -20.95
N GLN A 45 13.83 -4.24 -20.84
CA GLN A 45 14.75 -4.57 -19.75
C GLN A 45 14.30 -3.99 -18.40
N GLY A 46 13.75 -2.76 -18.41
CA GLY A 46 13.15 -2.14 -17.23
C GLY A 46 11.94 -2.92 -16.71
N ILE A 47 11.15 -3.52 -17.62
CA ILE A 47 10.05 -4.43 -17.27
C ILE A 47 10.60 -5.67 -16.55
N GLY A 48 11.67 -6.28 -17.06
CA GLY A 48 12.29 -7.44 -16.44
C GLY A 48 12.75 -7.19 -15.01
N TYR A 49 13.48 -6.09 -14.78
CA TYR A 49 13.92 -5.71 -13.43
C TYR A 49 12.75 -5.44 -12.49
N TYR A 50 11.76 -4.67 -12.95
CA TYR A 50 10.58 -4.37 -12.15
C TYR A 50 9.85 -5.65 -11.73
N VAL A 51 9.63 -6.58 -12.67
CA VAL A 51 8.94 -7.84 -12.38
C VAL A 51 9.73 -8.69 -11.40
N LEU A 52 11.05 -8.82 -11.58
CA LEU A 52 11.90 -9.61 -10.69
C LEU A 52 11.91 -9.06 -9.26
N ILE A 53 12.19 -7.75 -9.11
CA ILE A 53 12.25 -7.08 -7.80
C ILE A 53 10.88 -7.16 -7.12
N THR A 54 9.81 -6.87 -7.85
CA THR A 54 8.44 -6.90 -7.33
C THR A 54 8.03 -8.32 -6.92
N ALA A 55 8.42 -9.34 -7.68
CA ALA A 55 8.13 -10.74 -7.31
C ALA A 55 8.86 -11.16 -6.03
N ILE A 56 10.14 -10.78 -5.88
CA ILE A 56 10.90 -11.07 -4.66
C ILE A 56 10.30 -10.30 -3.48
N ALA A 57 10.05 -9.01 -3.63
CA ALA A 57 9.44 -8.16 -2.61
C ALA A 57 8.07 -8.69 -2.16
N ALA A 58 7.21 -9.05 -3.11
CA ALA A 58 5.91 -9.64 -2.82
C ALA A 58 6.03 -10.99 -2.08
N SER A 59 7.10 -11.76 -2.35
CA SER A 59 7.34 -13.06 -1.69
C SER A 59 7.72 -12.91 -0.22
N ILE A 60 8.51 -11.88 0.10
CA ILE A 60 8.91 -11.57 1.48
C ILE A 60 7.85 -10.75 2.25
N GLY A 61 6.68 -10.53 1.65
CA GLY A 61 5.54 -9.89 2.31
C GLY A 61 5.51 -8.37 2.22
N ALA A 62 6.19 -7.78 1.23
CA ALA A 62 6.06 -6.36 0.95
C ALA A 62 4.61 -5.99 0.61
N PRO A 63 4.17 -4.75 0.94
CA PRO A 63 2.82 -4.30 0.62
C PRO A 63 2.59 -4.25 -0.89
N ARG A 64 1.72 -5.13 -1.39
CA ARG A 64 1.39 -5.23 -2.83
C ARG A 64 0.84 -3.92 -3.43
N GLN A 65 0.18 -3.12 -2.60
CA GLN A 65 -0.33 -1.79 -2.94
C GLN A 65 0.78 -0.83 -3.35
N LEU A 66 1.89 -0.84 -2.60
CA LEU A 66 3.04 0.00 -2.89
C LEU A 66 3.70 -0.42 -4.21
N LEU A 67 3.82 -1.72 -4.44
CA LEU A 67 4.39 -2.26 -5.67
C LEU A 67 3.55 -1.89 -6.89
N ALA A 68 2.22 -1.98 -6.78
CA ALA A 68 1.27 -1.56 -7.80
C ALA A 68 1.34 -0.06 -8.10
N PHE A 69 1.46 0.75 -7.05
CA PHE A 69 1.63 2.19 -7.16
C PHE A 69 2.92 2.53 -7.94
N LEU A 70 4.05 1.91 -7.58
CA LEU A 70 5.32 2.10 -8.29
C LEU A 70 5.25 1.62 -9.74
N GLY A 71 4.55 0.52 -10.01
CA GLY A 71 4.31 0.03 -11.37
C GLY A 71 3.49 1.02 -12.20
N GLY A 72 2.44 1.59 -11.61
CA GLY A 72 1.62 2.63 -12.23
C GLY A 72 2.37 3.93 -12.50
N TYR A 73 3.26 4.31 -11.57
CA TYR A 73 4.16 5.45 -11.73
C TYR A 73 5.17 5.24 -12.87
N ALA A 74 5.79 4.07 -12.96
CA ALA A 74 6.84 3.78 -13.93
C ALA A 74 6.30 3.47 -15.35
N PHE A 75 5.22 2.70 -15.45
CA PHE A 75 4.74 2.16 -16.73
C PHE A 75 3.34 2.65 -17.12
N GLY A 76 2.74 3.54 -16.33
CA GLY A 76 1.37 4.01 -16.52
C GLY A 76 0.32 3.01 -16.04
N PHE A 77 -0.96 3.35 -16.21
CA PHE A 77 -2.07 2.60 -15.62
C PHE A 77 -2.18 1.16 -16.16
N VAL A 78 -2.26 0.98 -17.48
CA VAL A 78 -2.52 -0.34 -18.08
C VAL A 78 -1.33 -1.28 -17.86
N ASN A 79 -0.14 -0.87 -18.29
CA ASN A 79 1.06 -1.69 -18.15
C ASN A 79 1.46 -1.84 -16.67
N GLY A 80 1.35 -0.79 -15.86
CA GLY A 80 1.58 -0.86 -14.43
C GLY A 80 0.67 -1.88 -13.76
N THR A 81 -0.64 -1.89 -14.07
CA THR A 81 -1.59 -2.87 -13.52
C THR A 81 -1.20 -4.30 -13.92
N LEU A 82 -0.95 -4.54 -15.21
CA LEU A 82 -0.62 -5.87 -15.73
C LEU A 82 0.70 -6.38 -15.16
N LEU A 83 1.76 -5.58 -15.24
CA LEU A 83 3.09 -5.96 -14.76
C LEU A 83 3.11 -6.18 -13.25
N SER A 84 2.45 -5.31 -12.48
CA SER A 84 2.34 -5.48 -11.01
C SER A 84 1.59 -6.76 -10.65
N THR A 85 0.52 -7.07 -11.39
CA THR A 85 -0.26 -8.28 -11.19
C THR A 85 0.57 -9.53 -11.50
N ILE A 86 1.27 -9.54 -12.63
CA ILE A 86 2.16 -10.66 -13.03
C ILE A 86 3.24 -10.86 -11.98
N ALA A 87 3.97 -9.80 -11.63
CA ALA A 87 5.06 -9.86 -10.67
C ALA A 87 4.60 -10.31 -9.27
N THR A 88 3.49 -9.75 -8.78
CA THR A 88 2.91 -10.16 -7.48
C THR A 88 2.41 -11.60 -7.52
N THR A 89 1.89 -12.06 -8.66
CA THR A 89 1.47 -13.45 -8.86
C THR A 89 2.65 -14.40 -8.85
N LEU A 90 3.79 -14.02 -9.46
CA LEU A 90 5.03 -14.79 -9.38
C LEU A 90 5.54 -14.89 -7.93
N GLY A 91 5.53 -13.78 -7.19
CA GLY A 91 5.92 -13.81 -5.77
C GLY A 91 4.98 -14.66 -4.90
N CYS A 92 3.69 -14.61 -5.21
CA CYS A 92 2.68 -15.48 -4.61
C CYS A 92 2.97 -16.96 -4.89
N ALA A 93 3.26 -17.31 -6.14
CA ALA A 93 3.60 -18.67 -6.54
C ALA A 93 4.88 -19.15 -5.84
N LEU A 94 5.91 -18.31 -5.75
CA LEU A 94 7.16 -18.64 -5.07
C LEU A 94 6.91 -18.96 -3.58
N THR A 95 6.24 -18.04 -2.88
CA THR A 95 5.91 -18.22 -1.45
C THR A 95 5.07 -19.46 -1.21
N PHE A 96 4.09 -19.72 -2.08
CA PHE A 96 3.22 -20.88 -2.00
C PHE A 96 4.00 -22.20 -2.13
N HIS A 97 4.91 -22.31 -3.11
CA HIS A 97 5.69 -23.52 -3.32
C HIS A 97 6.72 -23.73 -2.21
N VAL A 98 7.36 -22.65 -1.75
CA VAL A 98 8.24 -22.69 -0.57
C VAL A 98 7.48 -23.20 0.65
N ALA A 99 6.26 -22.71 0.90
CA ALA A 99 5.44 -23.24 1.98
C ALA A 99 5.08 -24.72 1.80
N ARG A 100 4.71 -25.12 0.58
CA ARG A 100 4.26 -26.47 0.27
C ARG A 100 5.35 -27.52 0.45
N PHE A 101 6.55 -27.25 -0.07
CA PHE A 101 7.62 -28.22 -0.12
C PHE A 101 8.52 -28.15 1.12
N LEU A 102 8.82 -26.95 1.63
CA LEU A 102 9.80 -26.79 2.71
C LEU A 102 9.13 -26.58 4.09
N LEU A 103 8.10 -25.73 4.19
CA LEU A 103 7.57 -25.33 5.50
C LEU A 103 6.34 -26.12 5.97
N ARG A 104 5.73 -26.95 5.12
CA ARG A 104 4.49 -27.67 5.42
C ARG A 104 4.53 -28.47 6.74
N PRO A 105 5.57 -29.26 7.03
CA PRO A 105 5.64 -30.00 8.29
C PRO A 105 5.77 -29.07 9.51
N ALA A 106 6.56 -28.00 9.39
CA ALA A 106 6.81 -27.05 10.47
C ALA A 106 5.54 -26.25 10.83
N ILE A 107 4.80 -25.79 9.82
CA ILE A 107 3.58 -25.01 10.00
C ILE A 107 2.45 -25.90 10.53
N LYS A 108 2.25 -27.11 9.99
CA LYS A 108 1.22 -28.04 10.49
C LYS A 108 1.45 -28.42 11.96
N ARG A 109 2.70 -28.63 12.37
CA ARG A 109 3.02 -28.94 13.79
C ARG A 109 2.66 -27.79 14.74
N LYS A 110 2.84 -26.54 14.32
CA LYS A 110 2.60 -25.36 15.18
C LYS A 110 1.16 -24.83 15.12
N TYR A 111 0.49 -24.98 13.99
CA TYR A 111 -0.81 -24.33 13.71
C TYR A 111 -1.87 -25.29 13.13
N GLY A 112 -1.72 -26.60 13.31
CA GLY A 112 -2.52 -27.66 12.68
C GLY A 112 -4.03 -27.39 12.65
N HIS A 113 -4.63 -27.10 13.82
CA HIS A 113 -6.07 -26.87 13.91
C HIS A 113 -6.57 -25.66 13.09
N ARG A 114 -5.83 -24.54 13.07
CA ARG A 114 -6.16 -23.37 12.25
C ARG A 114 -5.96 -23.66 10.76
N THR A 115 -4.88 -24.35 10.40
CA THR A 115 -4.61 -24.71 8.99
C THR A 115 -5.66 -25.65 8.42
N GLN A 116 -6.23 -26.54 9.24
CA GLN A 116 -7.27 -27.47 8.80
C GLN A 116 -8.59 -26.76 8.48
N LYS A 117 -8.99 -25.75 9.27
CA LYS A 117 -10.18 -24.92 8.96
C LYS A 117 -10.02 -24.20 7.62
N VAL A 118 -8.83 -23.63 7.37
CA VAL A 118 -8.53 -22.94 6.11
C VAL A 118 -8.46 -23.93 4.94
N ASP A 119 -7.95 -25.14 5.16
CA ASP A 119 -7.88 -26.21 4.16
C ASP A 119 -9.29 -26.65 3.70
N VAL A 120 -10.19 -26.94 4.64
CA VAL A 120 -11.60 -27.27 4.32
C VAL A 120 -12.28 -26.11 3.59
N PHE A 121 -12.03 -24.87 4.03
CA PHE A 121 -12.57 -23.69 3.36
C PHE A 121 -12.05 -23.63 1.91
N LEU A 122 -10.74 -23.60 1.69
CA LEU A 122 -10.13 -23.44 0.37
C LEU A 122 -10.38 -24.62 -0.58
N THR A 123 -10.66 -25.83 -0.11
CA THR A 123 -10.79 -27.01 -0.98
C THR A 123 -12.16 -27.16 -1.64
N GLN A 124 -13.25 -26.66 -1.04
CA GLN A 124 -14.61 -26.79 -1.61
C GLN A 124 -14.77 -26.04 -2.93
N GLN A 125 -14.26 -24.80 -3.02
CA GLN A 125 -14.31 -23.97 -4.24
C GLN A 125 -12.99 -23.18 -4.39
N PRO A 126 -11.89 -23.85 -4.79
CA PRO A 126 -10.54 -23.31 -4.74
C PRO A 126 -10.34 -21.95 -5.39
N MET A 127 -10.83 -21.79 -6.61
CA MET A 127 -10.60 -20.59 -7.40
C MET A 127 -11.44 -19.42 -6.86
N LEU A 128 -12.75 -19.61 -6.71
CA LEU A 128 -13.66 -18.57 -6.22
C LEU A 128 -13.30 -18.10 -4.82
N LYS A 129 -13.01 -19.01 -3.89
CA LYS A 129 -12.62 -18.65 -2.53
C LYS A 129 -11.28 -17.92 -2.48
N THR A 130 -10.34 -18.28 -3.35
CA THR A 130 -9.08 -17.53 -3.48
C THR A 130 -9.34 -16.10 -3.95
N ILE A 131 -10.17 -15.92 -4.98
CA ILE A 131 -10.55 -14.59 -5.49
C ILE A 131 -11.17 -13.76 -4.36
N ILE A 132 -12.16 -14.31 -3.64
CA ILE A 132 -12.83 -13.61 -2.53
C ILE A 132 -11.80 -13.17 -1.47
N ILE A 133 -10.88 -14.05 -1.06
CA ILE A 133 -9.84 -13.71 -0.08
C ILE A 133 -8.94 -12.57 -0.59
N ARG A 134 -8.65 -12.49 -1.89
CA ARG A 134 -7.79 -11.43 -2.45
C ARG A 134 -8.47 -10.09 -2.59
N LEU A 135 -9.78 -10.11 -2.85
CA LEU A 135 -10.63 -8.91 -2.92
C LEU A 135 -10.80 -8.27 -1.55
N LEU A 136 -10.91 -9.10 -0.51
CA LEU A 136 -10.93 -8.59 0.85
C LEU A 136 -9.55 -7.99 1.20
N PRO A 137 -9.50 -6.87 1.94
CA PRO A 137 -8.26 -6.25 2.41
C PRO A 137 -7.68 -7.02 3.62
N VAL A 138 -7.60 -8.36 3.52
CA VAL A 138 -7.16 -9.22 4.62
C VAL A 138 -5.65 -9.36 4.64
N GLY A 139 -5.03 -8.73 5.64
CA GLY A 139 -3.70 -9.09 6.16
C GLY A 139 -2.53 -9.06 5.17
N ASN A 140 -1.42 -9.66 5.59
CA ASN A 140 -0.21 -9.76 4.81
C ASN A 140 -0.32 -10.89 3.78
N ASN A 141 -0.03 -10.57 2.52
CA ASN A 141 -0.02 -11.50 1.39
C ASN A 141 0.84 -12.75 1.68
N MET A 142 2.04 -12.56 2.24
CA MET A 142 2.94 -13.66 2.60
C MET A 142 2.27 -14.68 3.52
N VAL A 143 1.55 -14.22 4.55
CA VAL A 143 0.87 -15.13 5.49
C VAL A 143 -0.19 -15.94 4.76
N THR A 144 -1.02 -15.28 3.93
CA THR A 144 -2.07 -15.98 3.17
C THR A 144 -1.49 -17.01 2.19
N ASN A 145 -0.36 -16.69 1.54
CA ASN A 145 0.34 -17.58 0.61
C ASN A 145 0.95 -18.78 1.32
N LEU A 146 1.58 -18.55 2.48
CA LEU A 146 2.16 -19.61 3.30
C LEU A 146 1.08 -20.56 3.80
N VAL A 147 -0.02 -20.02 4.35
CA VAL A 147 -1.14 -20.84 4.82
C VAL A 147 -1.72 -21.65 3.67
N ALA A 148 -1.98 -21.02 2.52
CA ALA A 148 -2.48 -21.72 1.33
C ALA A 148 -1.52 -22.80 0.82
N GLY A 149 -0.21 -22.59 0.86
CA GLY A 149 0.77 -23.61 0.43
C GLY A 149 0.74 -24.89 1.26
N VAL A 150 0.34 -24.77 2.54
CA VAL A 150 0.27 -25.88 3.50
C VAL A 150 -1.01 -26.72 3.32
N THR A 151 -2.06 -26.14 2.72
CA THR A 151 -3.35 -26.81 2.44
C THR A 151 -3.27 -27.76 1.23
N HIS A 152 -4.37 -28.47 0.95
CA HIS A 152 -4.50 -29.38 -0.20
C HIS A 152 -4.99 -28.69 -1.48
N ILE A 153 -5.06 -27.36 -1.51
CA ILE A 153 -5.48 -26.61 -2.71
C ILE A 153 -4.54 -26.88 -3.90
N LYS A 154 -5.06 -27.12 -5.10
CA LYS A 154 -4.22 -27.27 -6.29
C LYS A 154 -3.60 -25.91 -6.65
N ALA A 155 -2.28 -25.90 -6.90
CA ALA A 155 -1.51 -24.67 -7.15
C ALA A 155 -2.12 -23.81 -8.27
N ARG A 156 -2.55 -24.46 -9.37
CA ARG A 156 -3.18 -23.79 -10.51
C ARG A 156 -4.36 -22.89 -10.10
N TYR A 157 -5.26 -23.38 -9.25
CA TYR A 157 -6.46 -22.63 -8.86
C TYR A 157 -6.14 -21.49 -7.89
N PHE A 158 -5.15 -21.68 -7.02
CA PHE A 158 -4.70 -20.64 -6.12
C PHE A 158 -3.96 -19.52 -6.86
N ILE A 159 -3.09 -19.87 -7.81
CA ILE A 159 -2.29 -18.90 -8.56
C ILE A 159 -3.17 -18.13 -9.55
N THR A 160 -4.00 -18.79 -10.34
CA THR A 160 -4.89 -18.10 -11.29
C THR A 160 -5.97 -17.31 -10.57
N GLY A 161 -6.54 -17.86 -9.50
CA GLY A 161 -7.49 -17.14 -8.64
C GLY A 161 -6.85 -15.91 -7.98
N SER A 162 -5.58 -15.99 -7.57
CA SER A 162 -4.86 -14.84 -7.01
C SER A 162 -4.59 -13.78 -8.09
N ALA A 163 -4.17 -14.18 -9.29
CA ALA A 163 -3.95 -13.25 -10.40
C ALA A 163 -5.20 -12.42 -10.71
N ILE A 164 -6.35 -13.10 -10.84
CA ILE A 164 -7.64 -12.43 -11.08
C ILE A 164 -8.04 -11.56 -9.88
N GLY A 165 -7.95 -12.10 -8.66
CA GLY A 165 -8.34 -11.37 -7.45
C GLY A 165 -7.45 -10.17 -7.12
N TYR A 166 -6.23 -10.11 -7.67
CA TYR A 166 -5.34 -8.95 -7.52
C TYR A 166 -5.71 -7.79 -8.45
N LEU A 167 -6.27 -8.06 -9.63
CA LEU A 167 -6.50 -7.05 -10.66
C LEU A 167 -7.21 -5.79 -10.16
N PRO A 168 -8.34 -5.85 -9.42
CA PRO A 168 -9.05 -4.63 -9.03
C PRO A 168 -8.20 -3.74 -8.14
N GLN A 169 -7.50 -4.34 -7.17
CA GLN A 169 -6.65 -3.59 -6.25
C GLN A 169 -5.39 -3.06 -6.95
N MET A 170 -4.78 -3.86 -7.83
CA MET A 170 -3.63 -3.43 -8.62
C MET A 170 -3.99 -2.24 -9.50
N ALA A 171 -5.18 -2.27 -10.11
CA ALA A 171 -5.69 -1.18 -10.93
C ALA A 171 -5.86 0.11 -10.13
N ILE A 172 -6.47 0.05 -8.94
CA ILE A 172 -6.65 1.23 -8.08
C ILE A 172 -5.30 1.89 -7.78
N PHE A 173 -4.32 1.12 -7.29
CA PHE A 173 -3.03 1.68 -6.89
C PHE A 173 -2.17 2.07 -8.10
N ALA A 174 -2.22 1.34 -9.20
CA ALA A 174 -1.54 1.73 -10.44
C ALA A 174 -2.13 3.01 -11.02
N LEU A 175 -3.44 3.23 -10.92
CA LEU A 175 -4.10 4.47 -11.33
C LEU A 175 -3.63 5.63 -10.46
N MET A 176 -3.52 5.44 -9.14
CA MET A 176 -2.94 6.45 -8.24
C MET A 176 -1.48 6.75 -8.59
N GLY A 177 -0.68 5.72 -8.89
CA GLY A 177 0.72 5.85 -9.32
C GLY A 177 0.87 6.66 -10.60
N LYS A 178 0.06 6.34 -11.62
CA LYS A 178 -0.02 7.14 -12.86
C LYS A 178 -0.49 8.57 -12.54
N GLY A 179 -1.44 8.72 -11.63
CA GLY A 179 -2.00 10.00 -11.20
C GLY A 179 -0.95 10.95 -10.66
N ILE A 180 0.07 10.46 -9.95
CA ILE A 180 1.20 11.28 -9.47
C ILE A 180 2.04 11.82 -10.63
N VAL A 181 2.22 11.05 -11.70
CA VAL A 181 2.87 11.55 -12.93
C VAL A 181 1.99 12.60 -13.65
N VAL A 182 0.66 12.48 -13.51
CA VAL A 182 -0.32 13.42 -14.11
C VAL A 182 -0.55 14.68 -13.24
N LEU A 183 -0.13 14.66 -11.97
CA LEU A 183 0.04 15.85 -11.14
C LEU A 183 1.33 16.56 -11.57
N SER A 184 1.30 17.13 -12.78
CA SER A 184 2.25 18.16 -13.20
C SER A 184 2.36 19.19 -12.06
N THR A 185 3.57 19.67 -11.75
CA THR A 185 3.88 20.65 -10.69
C THR A 185 2.85 21.78 -10.61
N TRP A 186 2.27 22.17 -11.75
CA TRP A 186 1.18 23.12 -11.88
C TRP A 186 -0.11 22.78 -11.11
N LYS A 187 -0.53 21.52 -11.08
CA LYS A 187 -1.73 21.07 -10.33
C LYS A 187 -1.48 21.00 -8.83
N ILE A 188 -0.25 20.71 -8.41
CA ILE A 188 0.14 20.78 -6.99
C ILE A 188 0.14 22.24 -6.54
N ALA A 189 0.74 23.13 -7.34
CA ALA A 189 0.69 24.57 -7.10
C ALA A 189 -0.75 25.11 -7.08
N LEU A 190 -1.61 24.65 -7.99
CA LEU A 190 -3.03 25.03 -8.03
C LEU A 190 -3.80 24.53 -6.80
N SER A 191 -3.59 23.30 -6.34
CA SER A 191 -4.22 22.77 -5.13
C SER A 191 -3.79 23.52 -3.87
N VAL A 192 -2.50 23.86 -3.77
CA VAL A 192 -1.97 24.69 -2.68
C VAL A 192 -2.57 26.10 -2.72
N LEU A 193 -2.64 26.72 -3.90
CA LEU A 193 -3.27 28.02 -4.10
C LEU A 193 -4.76 27.99 -3.69
N LEU A 194 -5.52 26.99 -4.14
CA LEU A 194 -6.93 26.83 -3.79
C LEU A 194 -7.13 26.60 -2.29
N PHE A 195 -6.22 25.88 -1.63
CA PHE A 195 -6.24 25.71 -0.18
C PHE A 195 -6.05 27.06 0.55
N PHE A 196 -5.11 27.88 0.09
CA PHE A 196 -4.91 29.23 0.64
C PHE A 196 -6.08 30.16 0.35
N VAL A 197 -6.67 30.13 -0.85
CA VAL A 197 -7.88 30.91 -1.18
C VAL A 197 -9.05 30.49 -0.30
N SER A 198 -9.28 29.18 -0.12
CA SER A 198 -10.34 28.66 0.75
C SER A 198 -10.11 29.06 2.21
N SER A 199 -8.86 28.97 2.69
CA SER A 199 -8.49 29.39 4.05
C SER A 199 -8.66 30.90 4.26
N TYR A 200 -8.28 31.71 3.28
CA TYR A 200 -8.45 33.17 3.30
C TYR A 200 -9.92 33.57 3.27
N LEU A 201 -10.71 32.95 2.38
CA LEU A 201 -12.14 33.20 2.27
C LEU A 201 -12.87 32.80 3.56
N SER A 202 -12.52 31.65 4.13
CA SER A 202 -13.03 31.18 5.42
C SER A 202 -12.68 32.15 6.56
N TRP A 203 -11.44 32.66 6.59
CA TRP A 203 -11.02 33.66 7.58
C TRP A 203 -11.73 35.00 7.42
N HIS A 204 -11.94 35.45 6.18
CA HIS A 204 -12.65 36.69 5.88
C HIS A 204 -14.13 36.61 6.27
N LEU A 205 -14.80 35.53 5.90
CA LEU A 205 -16.19 35.24 6.31
C LEU A 205 -16.30 35.13 7.84
N TYR A 206 -15.35 34.45 8.49
CA TYR A 206 -15.32 34.35 9.95
C TYR A 206 -15.13 35.71 10.63
N ARG A 207 -14.28 36.58 10.07
CA ARG A 207 -14.10 37.95 10.56
C ARG A 207 -15.37 38.78 10.43
N GLN A 208 -16.08 38.69 9.30
CA GLN A 208 -17.34 39.41 9.09
C GLN A 208 -18.44 38.92 10.02
N TYR A 209 -18.56 37.59 10.22
CA TYR A 209 -19.52 37.02 11.15
C TYR A 209 -19.23 37.44 12.61
N LYS A 210 -17.96 37.43 13.02
CA LYS A 210 -17.56 37.86 14.38
C LYS A 210 -17.80 39.36 14.61
N ALA A 211 -17.52 40.20 13.62
CA ALA A 211 -17.74 41.65 13.73
C ALA A 211 -19.23 42.00 13.82
N ALA A 212 -20.10 41.31 13.05
CA ALA A 212 -21.55 41.50 13.12
C ALA A 212 -22.11 41.12 14.50
N ARG A 213 -21.68 39.98 15.06
CA ARG A 213 -22.15 39.50 16.35
C ARG A 213 -21.75 40.40 17.53
N GLN A 214 -20.56 40.99 17.51
CA GLN A 214 -20.12 41.92 18.56
C GLN A 214 -20.94 43.21 18.58
N LEU A 215 -21.41 43.68 17.41
CA LEU A 215 -22.28 44.86 17.33
C LEU A 215 -23.66 44.58 17.92
N ASP A 216 -24.23 43.40 17.65
CA ASP A 216 -25.51 42.97 18.24
C ASP A 216 -25.44 42.79 19.77
N GLU A 217 -24.35 42.22 20.28
CA GLU A 217 -24.10 42.06 21.72
C GLU A 217 -23.92 43.43 22.43
N LEU A 218 -23.27 44.40 21.77
CA LEU A 218 -23.16 45.78 22.29
C LEU A 218 -24.50 46.52 22.25
N THR A 219 -25.28 46.36 21.18
CA THR A 219 -26.59 47.03 21.06
C THR A 219 -27.60 46.47 22.08
N SER A 220 -27.60 45.15 22.30
CA SER A 220 -28.48 44.48 23.28
C SER A 220 -28.07 44.73 24.74
N SER A 221 -26.79 44.93 25.04
CA SER A 221 -26.33 45.32 26.39
C SER A 221 -26.62 46.78 26.71
N THR A 222 -26.51 47.68 25.73
CA THR A 222 -26.86 49.11 25.92
C THR A 222 -28.36 49.30 26.15
N GLN A 223 -29.20 48.46 25.52
CA GLN A 223 -30.65 48.51 25.67
C GLN A 223 -31.17 47.87 26.98
N ASN A 224 -30.34 47.10 27.68
CA ASN A 224 -30.66 46.46 28.97
C ASN A 224 -30.06 47.19 30.19
N LEU A 225 -29.51 48.39 30.01
CA LEU A 225 -29.10 49.23 31.14
C LEU A 225 -30.37 49.66 31.90
N PRO A 226 -30.49 49.38 33.22
CA PRO A 226 -31.59 49.91 34.00
C PRO A 226 -31.53 51.43 33.92
N ASP A 227 -32.67 52.08 33.69
CA ASP A 227 -32.81 53.53 33.78
C ASP A 227 -32.46 53.97 35.21
N THR A 228 -31.18 54.16 35.50
CA THR A 228 -30.71 54.84 36.70
C THR A 228 -30.93 56.32 36.47
N HIS A 229 -32.19 56.75 36.49
CA HIS A 229 -32.53 58.15 36.74
C HIS A 229 -32.00 58.50 38.13
N PRO A 230 -30.96 59.35 38.25
CA PRO A 230 -30.57 59.89 39.54
C PRO A 230 -31.71 60.80 39.99
N GLY A 231 -32.22 60.54 41.18
CA GLY A 231 -33.43 61.18 41.71
C GLY A 231 -33.46 62.69 41.56
N ALA A 232 -34.60 63.19 41.09
CA ALA A 232 -35.06 64.53 41.41
C ALA A 232 -35.86 64.42 42.72
N ASN A 233 -35.16 64.68 43.83
CA ASN A 233 -35.76 65.22 45.05
C ASN A 233 -35.91 66.73 44.91
#